data_AF-A0A4W5M0K4-F1
#
_entry.id   AF-A0A4W5M0K4-F1
#
_cell.length_a   1.000
_cell.length_b   1.000
_cell.length_c   1.000
_cell.angle_alpha   90.00
_cell.angle_beta   90.00
_cell.angle_gamma   90.00
#
_symmetry.space_group_name_H-M   'P 1'
#
loop_
_entity.id
_entity.type
_entity.pdbx_description
1 polymer ?
#
loop_
_entity_poly.entity_id
_entity_poly.type
_entity_poly.pdbx_seq_one_letter_code
_entity_poly.pdbx_strand_id
1 'polypeptide(L)'
;MASSGSGRSASEGSSSTQSSSLQQRKKLSSICDTCKGKMQLVADLLLLCSETRPVVTADGVAVAETFEQCRDTVIARTKELSILTHDIQSQLNMGRFVEVGDRLLEMGDLVVSLTECSAHAAYLAAVETSGSQPCLPGLVDRYKVTRCRHEVEQSCGILRVTPLQDLTPQLLLELSQNISCNLKTLTDASGLASERSKDRFAKEQFKLSVKSISTSGTALLACVREVKTQPSELTRNRCVLFSAALVQAVNALVGFATEPQFLGRAASVSPEGKGVQTAVLGGAMSVVSACVLLTQGLRDVSQHPESSTKMADYRERLRNSACAVSDGCTLLSQALRERSSPRTLPPVNSHSVN
;
A
#
# COMPACT_ATOMS: atom_id res chain seq x y z
N MET A 1 -59.47 37.36 -22.02
CA MET A 1 -58.60 38.42 -21.48
C MET A 1 -58.08 37.98 -20.12
N ALA A 2 -56.76 38.10 -19.93
CA ALA A 2 -55.94 38.07 -18.68
C ALA A 2 -56.11 36.87 -17.71
N SER A 3 -55.11 35.99 -17.52
CA SER A 3 -53.79 36.12 -16.84
C SER A 3 -53.82 36.31 -15.32
N SER A 4 -53.39 35.26 -14.60
CA SER A 4 -52.54 35.26 -13.38
C SER A 4 -52.36 33.79 -12.99
N GLY A 5 -51.18 33.20 -12.77
CA GLY A 5 -49.85 33.73 -12.50
C GLY A 5 -49.38 33.23 -11.14
N SER A 6 -49.12 31.92 -10.98
CA SER A 6 -48.49 31.37 -9.77
C SER A 6 -47.15 30.72 -10.13
N GLY A 7 -46.08 31.38 -9.67
CA GLY A 7 -44.69 31.00 -9.89
C GLY A 7 -44.34 29.66 -9.24
N ARG A 8 -43.65 28.82 -10.01
CA ARG A 8 -42.97 27.63 -9.51
C ARG A 8 -41.74 28.05 -8.70
N SER A 9 -41.72 27.66 -7.42
CA SER A 9 -40.49 27.53 -6.65
C SER A 9 -39.63 26.42 -7.28
N ALA A 10 -38.51 26.81 -7.87
CA ALA A 10 -37.47 25.91 -8.36
C ALA A 10 -36.14 26.32 -7.71
N SER A 11 -35.95 25.96 -6.44
CA SER A 11 -34.65 26.20 -5.76
C SER A 11 -34.23 25.13 -4.75
N GLU A 12 -34.99 24.06 -4.54
CA GLU A 12 -34.64 23.02 -3.55
C GLU A 12 -33.85 21.81 -4.14
N GLY A 13 -33.70 21.72 -5.47
CA GLY A 13 -33.03 20.58 -6.12
C GLY A 13 -31.52 20.74 -6.38
N SER A 14 -31.00 21.97 -6.41
CA SER A 14 -29.59 22.25 -6.76
C SER A 14 -28.64 22.12 -5.57
N SER A 15 -29.11 22.43 -4.36
CA SER A 15 -28.31 22.40 -3.12
C SER A 15 -27.99 20.97 -2.66
N SER A 16 -28.93 20.03 -2.76
CA SER A 16 -28.75 18.63 -2.39
C SER A 16 -27.72 17.93 -3.28
N THR A 17 -27.79 18.15 -4.60
CA THR A 17 -26.89 17.57 -5.61
C THR A 17 -25.46 18.14 -5.53
N GLN A 18 -25.32 19.44 -5.19
CA GLN A 18 -24.01 20.03 -4.91
C GLN A 18 -23.41 19.48 -3.61
N SER A 19 -24.21 19.27 -2.56
CA SER A 19 -23.72 18.71 -1.30
C SER A 19 -23.20 17.28 -1.44
N SER A 20 -23.87 16.44 -2.23
CA SER A 20 -23.49 15.04 -2.45
C SER A 20 -22.21 14.92 -3.28
N SER A 21 -22.06 15.73 -4.34
CA SER A 21 -20.84 15.75 -5.16
C SER A 21 -19.60 16.20 -4.36
N LEU A 22 -19.75 17.16 -3.44
CA LEU A 22 -18.67 17.59 -2.53
C LEU A 22 -18.28 16.49 -1.54
N GLN A 23 -19.23 15.72 -1.01
CA GLN A 23 -18.96 14.58 -0.14
C GLN A 23 -18.20 13.47 -0.88
N GLN A 24 -18.63 13.15 -2.11
CA GLN A 24 -17.94 12.16 -2.95
C GLN A 24 -16.49 12.54 -3.24
N ARG A 25 -16.25 13.82 -3.56
CA ARG A 25 -14.90 14.36 -3.77
C ARG A 25 -14.03 14.31 -2.52
N LYS A 26 -14.58 14.63 -1.34
CA LYS A 26 -13.87 14.49 -0.05
C LYS A 26 -13.50 13.03 0.22
N LYS A 27 -14.42 12.09 -0.02
CA LYS A 27 -14.15 10.66 0.12
C LYS A 27 -13.03 10.22 -0.81
N LEU A 28 -13.07 10.63 -2.08
CA LEU A 28 -12.01 10.33 -3.05
C LEU A 28 -10.64 10.88 -2.60
N SER A 29 -10.59 12.10 -2.07
CA SER A 29 -9.35 12.67 -1.52
C SER A 29 -8.76 11.81 -0.40
N SER A 30 -9.60 11.29 0.49
CA SER A 30 -9.17 10.39 1.59
C SER A 30 -8.65 9.05 1.06
N ILE A 31 -9.31 8.48 0.05
CA ILE A 31 -8.86 7.27 -0.64
C ILE A 31 -7.50 7.52 -1.32
N CYS A 32 -7.30 8.69 -1.94
CA CYS A 32 -6.02 9.05 -2.54
C CYS A 32 -4.89 9.08 -1.50
N ASP A 33 -5.12 9.71 -0.35
CA ASP A 33 -4.12 9.77 0.72
C ASP A 33 -3.79 8.36 1.25
N THR A 34 -4.80 7.51 1.37
CA THR A 34 -4.66 6.09 1.77
C THR A 34 -3.84 5.28 0.77
N CYS A 35 -4.23 5.26 -0.51
CA CYS A 35 -3.53 4.48 -1.54
C CYS A 35 -2.10 4.98 -1.74
N LYS A 36 -1.90 6.30 -1.72
CA LYS A 36 -0.57 6.91 -1.81
C LYS A 36 0.34 6.43 -0.67
N GLY A 37 -0.12 6.53 0.57
CA GLY A 37 0.66 6.09 1.74
C GLY A 37 0.99 4.60 1.67
N LYS A 38 0.02 3.76 1.29
CA LYS A 38 0.20 2.32 1.13
C LYS A 38 1.25 1.96 0.07
N MET A 39 1.18 2.58 -1.11
CA MET A 39 2.14 2.35 -2.19
C MET A 39 3.55 2.81 -1.81
N GLN A 40 3.67 3.99 -1.18
CA GLN A 40 4.96 4.53 -0.73
C GLN A 40 5.60 3.64 0.33
N LEU A 41 4.84 3.18 1.32
CA LEU A 41 5.33 2.27 2.34
C LEU A 41 5.98 1.02 1.73
N VAL A 42 5.29 0.36 0.79
CA VAL A 42 5.79 -0.88 0.21
C VAL A 42 7.03 -0.62 -0.66
N ALA A 43 7.07 0.50 -1.39
CA ALA A 43 8.26 0.91 -2.12
C ALA A 43 9.45 1.18 -1.18
N ASP A 44 9.24 1.89 -0.08
CA ASP A 44 10.30 2.18 0.90
C ASP A 44 10.84 0.90 1.54
N LEU A 45 9.95 -0.04 1.89
CA LEU A 45 10.33 -1.28 2.55
C LEU A 45 10.98 -2.31 1.62
N LEU A 46 10.66 -2.31 0.32
CA LEU A 46 11.11 -3.36 -0.61
C LEU A 46 12.04 -2.85 -1.72
N LEU A 47 11.77 -1.69 -2.31
CA LEU A 47 12.50 -1.19 -3.48
C LEU A 47 13.69 -0.31 -3.10
N LEU A 48 13.56 0.45 -2.00
CA LEU A 48 14.64 1.31 -1.46
C LEU A 48 15.43 0.62 -0.34
N CYS A 49 15.09 -0.62 0.00
CA CYS A 49 15.81 -1.39 1.00
C CYS A 49 17.21 -1.76 0.51
N SER A 50 18.22 -1.61 1.37
CA SER A 50 19.59 -2.05 1.09
C SER A 50 19.79 -3.56 1.22
N GLU A 51 18.82 -4.28 1.82
CA GLU A 51 18.92 -5.71 2.08
C GLU A 51 18.20 -6.53 1.00
N THR A 52 18.95 -7.40 0.32
CA THR A 52 18.39 -8.31 -0.69
C THR A 52 17.78 -9.52 -0.02
N ARG A 53 16.44 -9.60 -0.02
CA ARG A 53 15.68 -10.67 0.65
C ARG A 53 14.47 -11.11 -0.18
N PRO A 54 14.03 -12.37 -0.05
CA PRO A 54 12.80 -12.83 -0.66
C PRO A 54 11.60 -12.20 0.05
N VAL A 55 10.58 -11.83 -0.72
CA VAL A 55 9.26 -11.50 -0.17
C VAL A 55 8.48 -12.79 0.07
N VAL A 56 7.89 -12.94 1.25
CA VAL A 56 6.99 -14.05 1.59
C VAL A 56 5.57 -13.54 1.83
N THR A 57 4.59 -14.37 1.51
CA THR A 57 3.17 -14.08 1.70
C THR A 57 2.76 -14.15 3.17
N ALA A 58 1.51 -13.79 3.46
CA ALA A 58 0.94 -13.86 4.81
C ALA A 58 1.02 -15.28 5.42
N ASP A 59 1.06 -16.34 4.60
CA ASP A 59 1.18 -17.73 5.04
C ASP A 59 2.63 -18.20 5.20
N GLY A 60 3.61 -17.32 4.97
CA GLY A 60 5.03 -17.66 5.05
C GLY A 60 5.57 -18.42 3.84
N VAL A 61 4.77 -18.52 2.78
CA VAL A 61 5.16 -19.12 1.49
C VAL A 61 5.82 -18.02 0.63
N ALA A 62 6.82 -18.37 -0.17
CA ALA A 62 7.38 -17.44 -1.15
C ALA A 62 6.29 -16.96 -2.12
N VAL A 63 6.39 -15.70 -2.58
CA VAL A 63 5.44 -15.14 -3.56
C VAL A 63 5.44 -15.93 -4.88
N ALA A 64 6.58 -16.51 -5.25
CA ALA A 64 6.73 -17.48 -6.34
C ALA A 64 7.90 -18.42 -6.02
N GLU A 65 7.93 -19.61 -6.63
CA GLU A 65 9.03 -20.55 -6.43
C GLU A 65 10.19 -20.30 -7.41
N THR A 66 9.88 -19.76 -8.59
CA THR A 66 10.87 -19.52 -9.66
C THR A 66 10.78 -18.10 -10.20
N PHE A 67 11.89 -17.61 -10.74
CA PHE A 67 11.93 -16.29 -11.38
C PHE A 67 10.93 -16.19 -12.53
N GLU A 68 10.79 -17.24 -13.34
CA GLU A 68 9.89 -17.28 -14.50
C GLU A 68 8.42 -17.14 -14.09
N GLN A 69 7.98 -17.88 -13.07
CA GLN A 69 6.63 -17.74 -12.51
C GLN A 69 6.38 -16.33 -11.95
N CYS A 70 7.37 -15.78 -11.25
CA CYS A 70 7.28 -14.44 -10.69
C CYS A 70 7.20 -13.38 -11.78
N ARG A 71 8.04 -13.48 -12.82
CA ARG A 71 8.02 -12.61 -14.00
C ARG A 71 6.65 -12.63 -14.66
N ASP A 72 6.12 -13.82 -14.95
CA ASP A 72 4.86 -13.95 -15.69
C ASP A 72 3.70 -13.35 -14.88
N THR A 73 3.74 -13.51 -13.55
CA THR A 73 2.83 -12.84 -12.62
C THR A 73 2.97 -11.31 -12.70
N VAL A 74 4.19 -10.77 -12.61
CA VAL A 74 4.40 -9.31 -12.73
C VAL A 74 3.90 -8.78 -14.07
N ILE A 75 4.19 -9.48 -15.18
CA ILE A 75 3.71 -9.09 -16.51
C ILE A 75 2.17 -9.09 -16.56
N ALA A 76 1.50 -10.09 -15.98
CA ALA A 76 0.03 -10.09 -15.90
C ALA A 76 -0.49 -8.88 -15.10
N ARG A 77 0.13 -8.56 -13.96
CA ARG A 77 -0.24 -7.42 -13.11
C ARG A 77 -0.02 -6.07 -13.79
N THR A 78 1.04 -5.91 -14.60
CA THR A 78 1.26 -4.68 -15.38
C THR A 78 0.16 -4.43 -16.42
N LYS A 79 -0.39 -5.49 -17.02
CA LYS A 79 -1.53 -5.39 -17.95
C LYS A 79 -2.80 -4.97 -17.20
N GLU A 80 -3.07 -5.62 -16.08
CA GLU A 80 -4.18 -5.28 -15.19
C GLU A 80 -4.11 -3.82 -14.72
N LEU A 81 -2.91 -3.34 -14.38
CA LEU A 81 -2.68 -1.96 -13.95
C LEU A 81 -2.97 -0.94 -15.06
N SER A 82 -2.67 -1.31 -16.31
CA SER A 82 -2.97 -0.47 -17.47
C SER A 82 -4.49 -0.35 -17.69
N ILE A 83 -5.24 -1.44 -17.47
CA ILE A 83 -6.71 -1.45 -17.52
C ILE A 83 -7.29 -0.56 -16.42
N LEU A 84 -6.86 -0.73 -15.17
CA LEU A 84 -7.32 0.10 -14.05
C LEU A 84 -7.01 1.58 -14.26
N THR A 85 -5.84 1.91 -14.80
CA THR A 85 -5.44 3.28 -15.12
C THR A 85 -6.41 3.92 -16.12
N HIS A 86 -6.73 3.19 -17.19
CA HIS A 86 -7.72 3.63 -18.18
C HIS A 86 -9.11 3.80 -17.57
N ASP A 87 -9.56 2.83 -16.77
CA ASP A 87 -10.88 2.88 -16.12
C ASP A 87 -11.00 4.08 -15.18
N ILE A 88 -9.97 4.36 -14.37
CA ILE A 88 -9.91 5.55 -13.51
C ILE A 88 -10.10 6.82 -14.34
N GLN A 89 -9.38 6.97 -15.45
CA GLN A 89 -9.49 8.14 -16.32
C GLN A 89 -10.88 8.26 -16.95
N SER A 90 -11.43 7.15 -17.43
CA SER A 90 -12.75 7.08 -18.03
C SER A 90 -13.85 7.49 -17.04
N GLN A 91 -13.87 6.89 -15.84
CA GLN A 91 -14.85 7.21 -14.79
C GLN A 91 -14.70 8.66 -14.32
N LEU A 92 -13.46 9.16 -14.20
CA LEU A 92 -13.22 10.56 -13.82
C LEU A 92 -13.77 11.53 -14.87
N ASN A 93 -13.59 11.24 -16.17
CA ASN A 93 -14.15 12.05 -17.25
C ASN A 93 -15.69 12.06 -17.25
N MET A 94 -16.31 11.00 -16.74
CA MET A 94 -17.77 10.92 -16.53
C MET A 94 -18.25 11.57 -15.21
N GLY A 95 -17.34 12.12 -14.40
CA GLY A 95 -17.67 12.71 -13.08
C GLY A 95 -18.05 11.69 -12.00
N ARG A 96 -17.73 10.41 -12.21
CA ARG A 96 -18.10 9.27 -11.35
C ARG A 96 -17.07 9.04 -10.24
N PHE A 97 -17.06 9.94 -9.26
CA PHE A 97 -16.01 9.97 -8.22
C PHE A 97 -16.04 8.77 -7.26
N VAL A 98 -17.19 8.13 -7.08
CA VAL A 98 -17.30 6.93 -6.22
C VAL A 98 -16.58 5.77 -6.89
N GLU A 99 -16.87 5.54 -8.16
CA GLU A 99 -16.29 4.50 -9.00
C GLU A 99 -14.79 4.72 -9.18
N VAL A 100 -14.33 5.98 -9.34
CA VAL A 100 -12.90 6.32 -9.33
C VAL A 100 -12.26 5.89 -8.01
N GLY A 101 -12.93 6.12 -6.89
CA GLY A 101 -12.44 5.69 -5.57
C GLY A 101 -12.29 4.18 -5.46
N ASP A 102 -13.29 3.42 -5.92
CA ASP A 102 -13.26 1.95 -5.88
C ASP A 102 -12.14 1.39 -6.78
N ARG A 103 -12.01 1.91 -8.02
CA ARG A 103 -10.91 1.54 -8.92
C ARG A 103 -9.54 1.91 -8.37
N LEU A 104 -9.45 3.01 -7.62
CA LEU A 104 -8.19 3.46 -7.01
C LEU A 104 -7.78 2.57 -5.82
N LEU A 105 -8.73 2.02 -5.06
CA LEU A 105 -8.46 1.00 -4.05
C LEU A 105 -7.92 -0.28 -4.69
N GLU A 106 -8.58 -0.76 -5.76
CA GLU A 106 -8.10 -1.90 -6.55
C GLU A 106 -6.68 -1.65 -7.11
N MET A 107 -6.42 -0.44 -7.61
CA MET A 107 -5.09 -0.05 -8.10
C MET A 107 -4.04 -0.07 -6.98
N GLY A 108 -4.38 0.43 -5.78
CA GLY A 108 -3.48 0.42 -4.63
C GLY A 108 -3.07 -0.99 -4.23
N ASP A 109 -4.01 -1.92 -4.17
CA ASP A 109 -3.75 -3.34 -3.88
C ASP A 109 -2.91 -4.01 -4.96
N LEU A 110 -3.23 -3.72 -6.22
CA LEU A 110 -2.50 -4.24 -7.37
C LEU A 110 -1.05 -3.76 -7.39
N VAL A 111 -0.80 -2.48 -7.12
CA VAL A 111 0.56 -1.92 -7.08
C VAL A 111 1.37 -2.52 -5.93
N VAL A 112 0.77 -2.77 -4.78
CA VAL A 112 1.43 -3.49 -3.69
C VAL A 112 1.82 -4.90 -4.14
N SER A 113 0.89 -5.66 -4.71
CA SER A 113 1.16 -7.01 -5.21
C SER A 113 2.25 -7.02 -6.29
N LEU A 114 2.21 -6.08 -7.23
CA LEU A 114 3.22 -5.91 -8.28
C LEU A 114 4.59 -5.60 -7.68
N THR A 115 4.65 -4.76 -6.66
CA THR A 115 5.91 -4.39 -5.98
C THR A 115 6.51 -5.57 -5.23
N GLU A 116 5.68 -6.34 -4.50
CA GLU A 116 6.08 -7.56 -3.80
C GLU A 116 6.63 -8.61 -4.76
N CYS A 117 5.92 -8.86 -5.87
CA CYS A 117 6.37 -9.80 -6.90
C CYS A 117 7.66 -9.30 -7.55
N SER A 118 7.78 -8.01 -7.87
CA SER A 118 8.98 -7.46 -8.50
C SER A 118 10.21 -7.54 -7.59
N ALA A 119 10.05 -7.24 -6.30
CA ALA A 119 11.13 -7.38 -5.32
C ALA A 119 11.54 -8.84 -5.14
N HIS A 120 10.57 -9.77 -5.13
CA HIS A 120 10.85 -11.20 -5.07
C HIS A 120 11.57 -11.71 -6.34
N ALA A 121 11.11 -11.30 -7.53
CA ALA A 121 11.77 -11.63 -8.79
C ALA A 121 13.21 -11.08 -8.83
N ALA A 122 13.42 -9.85 -8.37
CA ALA A 122 14.75 -9.25 -8.26
C ALA A 122 15.66 -10.05 -7.32
N TYR A 123 15.13 -10.53 -6.18
CA TYR A 123 15.86 -11.43 -5.29
C TYR A 123 16.25 -12.74 -5.99
N LEU A 124 15.30 -13.43 -6.60
CA LEU A 124 15.54 -14.72 -7.27
C LEU A 124 16.59 -14.59 -8.38
N ALA A 125 16.44 -13.59 -9.24
CA ALA A 125 17.38 -13.35 -10.32
C ALA A 125 18.79 -13.00 -9.81
N ALA A 126 18.88 -12.24 -8.71
CA ALA A 126 20.17 -11.87 -8.13
C ALA A 126 20.89 -13.08 -7.53
N VAL A 127 20.19 -13.94 -6.77
CA VAL A 127 20.82 -15.12 -6.14
C VAL A 127 21.14 -16.24 -7.10
N GLU A 128 20.50 -16.28 -8.28
CA GLU A 128 20.86 -17.20 -9.37
C GLU A 128 22.22 -16.90 -10.01
N THR A 129 22.74 -15.68 -9.86
CA THR A 129 24.04 -15.31 -10.45
C THR A 129 25.23 -15.99 -9.76
N SER A 130 26.25 -16.32 -10.55
CA SER A 130 27.46 -16.98 -10.04
C SER A 130 28.16 -16.13 -8.96
N GLY A 131 28.55 -16.78 -7.86
CA GLY A 131 29.20 -16.12 -6.72
C GLY A 131 28.24 -15.43 -5.74
N SER A 132 26.93 -15.45 -6.01
CA SER A 132 25.92 -15.02 -5.04
C SER A 132 25.62 -16.12 -4.01
N GLN A 133 25.18 -15.72 -2.82
CA GLN A 133 24.73 -16.61 -1.75
C GLN A 133 23.33 -16.19 -1.28
N PRO A 134 22.42 -17.15 -1.08
CA PRO A 134 21.07 -16.84 -0.64
C PRO A 134 21.06 -16.24 0.76
N CYS A 135 19.95 -15.57 1.10
CA CYS A 135 19.78 -15.03 2.44
C CYS A 135 19.66 -16.15 3.49
N LEU A 136 19.99 -15.83 4.74
CA LEU A 136 19.67 -16.67 5.89
C LEU A 136 18.45 -16.08 6.60
N PRO A 137 17.31 -16.81 6.65
CA PRO A 137 16.10 -16.30 7.26
C PRO A 137 16.28 -16.09 8.77
N GLY A 138 15.73 -14.98 9.25
CA GLY A 138 15.66 -14.67 10.66
C GLY A 138 14.57 -15.44 11.41
N LEU A 139 14.31 -15.01 12.64
CA LEU A 139 13.15 -15.44 13.42
C LEU A 139 11.86 -14.80 12.90
N VAL A 140 11.97 -13.61 12.32
CA VAL A 140 10.84 -12.82 11.81
C VAL A 140 11.17 -12.21 10.46
N ASP A 141 10.14 -12.09 9.64
CA ASP A 141 10.18 -11.29 8.41
C ASP A 141 9.90 -9.83 8.75
N ARG A 142 10.94 -8.99 8.62
CA ARG A 142 10.88 -7.54 8.83
C ARG A 142 9.81 -6.87 7.99
N TYR A 143 9.69 -7.21 6.70
CA TYR A 143 8.73 -6.59 5.80
C TYR A 143 7.31 -6.82 6.31
N LYS A 144 6.98 -8.10 6.56
CA LYS A 144 5.66 -8.53 7.03
C LYS A 144 5.25 -7.83 8.34
N VAL A 145 6.08 -7.89 9.38
CA VAL A 145 5.72 -7.30 10.68
C VAL A 145 5.64 -5.76 10.62
N THR A 146 6.49 -5.12 9.80
CA THR A 146 6.46 -3.66 9.62
C THR A 146 5.21 -3.22 8.85
N ARG A 147 4.81 -3.99 7.82
CA ARG A 147 3.56 -3.76 7.09
C ARG A 147 2.35 -3.90 8.01
N CYS A 148 2.27 -4.97 8.81
CA CYS A 148 1.18 -5.15 9.77
C CYS A 148 1.08 -4.01 10.79
N ARG A 149 2.22 -3.51 11.28
CA ARG A 149 2.25 -2.34 12.17
C ARG A 149 1.60 -1.12 11.50
N HIS A 150 2.00 -0.82 10.27
CA HIS A 150 1.45 0.32 9.54
C HIS A 150 -0.06 0.17 9.28
N GLU A 151 -0.55 -1.00 8.89
CA GLU A 151 -1.97 -1.26 8.66
C GLU A 151 -2.82 -1.06 9.95
N VAL A 152 -2.28 -1.47 11.11
CA VAL A 152 -2.91 -1.21 12.41
C VAL A 152 -2.89 0.29 12.75
N GLU A 153 -1.75 0.96 12.58
CA GLU A 153 -1.61 2.40 12.81
C GLU A 153 -2.58 3.21 11.93
N GLN A 154 -2.71 2.83 10.67
CA GLN A 154 -3.61 3.46 9.71
C GLN A 154 -5.08 3.22 10.09
N SER A 155 -5.47 1.98 10.40
CA SER A 155 -6.84 1.67 10.81
C SER A 155 -7.24 2.42 12.09
N CYS A 156 -6.34 2.47 13.08
CA CYS A 156 -6.52 3.27 14.29
C CYS A 156 -6.53 4.78 14.00
N GLY A 157 -5.73 5.23 13.03
CA GLY A 157 -5.73 6.60 12.53
C GLY A 157 -7.08 7.00 11.93
N ILE A 158 -7.66 6.14 11.10
CA ILE A 158 -8.99 6.34 10.51
C ILE A 158 -10.05 6.44 11.63
N LEU A 159 -10.06 5.52 12.60
CA LEU A 159 -10.96 5.60 13.77
C LEU A 159 -10.83 6.93 14.53
N ARG A 160 -9.60 7.45 14.65
CA ARG A 160 -9.30 8.69 15.38
C ARG A 160 -9.78 9.95 14.67
N VAL A 161 -9.62 10.02 13.35
CA VAL A 161 -9.93 11.24 12.58
C VAL A 161 -11.35 11.25 12.01
N THR A 162 -11.98 10.09 11.86
CA THR A 162 -13.34 9.99 11.28
C THR A 162 -14.37 10.51 12.29
N PRO A 163 -15.20 11.50 11.95
CA PRO A 163 -16.24 12.02 12.83
C PRO A 163 -17.35 10.97 13.03
N LEU A 164 -18.12 11.09 14.11
CA LEU A 164 -19.12 10.09 14.48
C LEU A 164 -20.14 9.80 13.36
N GLN A 165 -20.60 10.85 12.67
CA GLN A 165 -21.56 10.75 11.57
C GLN A 165 -21.06 9.93 10.37
N ASP A 166 -19.75 9.84 10.18
CA ASP A 166 -19.12 9.11 9.07
C ASP A 166 -18.63 7.71 9.49
N LEU A 167 -18.67 7.39 10.80
CA LEU A 167 -18.37 6.06 11.35
C LEU A 167 -19.53 5.09 11.12
N THR A 168 -19.76 4.75 9.85
CA THR A 168 -20.81 3.81 9.47
C THR A 168 -20.56 2.39 10.04
N PRO A 169 -21.60 1.58 10.27
CA PRO A 169 -21.44 0.20 10.72
C PRO A 169 -20.56 -0.66 9.79
N GLN A 170 -20.56 -0.36 8.49
CA GLN A 170 -19.72 -1.02 7.49
C GLN A 170 -18.25 -0.64 7.67
N LEU A 171 -17.94 0.65 7.83
CA LEU A 171 -16.58 1.11 8.08
C LEU A 171 -16.03 0.54 9.39
N LEU A 172 -16.83 0.53 10.46
CA LEU A 172 -16.43 -0.08 11.74
C LEU A 172 -16.14 -1.58 11.60
N LEU A 173 -16.92 -2.30 10.80
CA LEU A 173 -16.68 -3.72 10.51
C LEU A 173 -15.37 -3.91 9.75
N GLU A 174 -15.15 -3.15 8.67
CA GLU A 174 -13.95 -3.19 7.85
C GLU A 174 -12.69 -2.93 8.68
N LEU A 175 -12.68 -1.84 9.46
CA LEU A 175 -11.55 -1.49 10.33
C LEU A 175 -11.30 -2.56 11.39
N SER A 176 -12.36 -3.13 11.98
CA SER A 176 -12.24 -4.20 12.97
C SER A 176 -11.65 -5.49 12.37
N GLN A 177 -12.02 -5.83 11.14
CA GLN A 177 -11.51 -6.99 10.42
C GLN A 177 -10.05 -6.78 10.03
N ASN A 178 -9.69 -5.61 9.51
CA ASN A 178 -8.31 -5.29 9.14
C ASN A 178 -7.38 -5.34 10.37
N ILE A 179 -7.79 -4.72 11.49
CA ILE A 179 -7.05 -4.80 12.75
C ILE A 179 -6.89 -6.25 13.19
N SER A 180 -7.99 -7.03 13.23
CA SER A 180 -7.95 -8.42 13.69
C SER A 180 -7.03 -9.29 12.81
N CYS A 181 -7.06 -9.10 11.49
CA CYS A 181 -6.22 -9.81 10.54
C CYS A 181 -4.73 -9.53 10.81
N ASN A 182 -4.35 -8.26 10.92
CA ASN A 182 -2.95 -7.88 11.16
C ASN A 182 -2.46 -8.33 12.55
N LEU A 183 -3.31 -8.26 13.58
CA LEU A 183 -2.95 -8.77 14.91
C LEU A 183 -2.75 -10.29 14.91
N LYS A 184 -3.56 -11.03 14.15
CA LYS A 184 -3.36 -12.47 13.95
C LYS A 184 -2.01 -12.73 13.29
N THR A 185 -1.69 -12.03 12.20
CA THR A 185 -0.39 -12.17 11.53
C THR A 185 0.80 -11.87 12.45
N LEU A 186 0.72 -10.81 13.26
CA LEU A 186 1.76 -10.48 14.25
C LEU A 186 1.87 -11.53 15.36
N THR A 187 0.73 -12.08 15.80
CA THR A 187 0.66 -13.14 16.81
C THR A 187 1.34 -14.41 16.30
N ASP A 188 0.98 -14.84 15.10
CA ASP A 188 1.51 -16.07 14.47
C ASP A 188 3.02 -15.92 14.22
N ALA A 189 3.47 -14.79 13.68
CA ALA A 189 4.90 -14.51 13.46
C ALA A 189 5.71 -14.49 14.77
N SER A 190 5.17 -13.87 15.82
CA SER A 190 5.84 -13.77 17.14
C SER A 190 5.85 -15.10 17.89
N GLY A 191 4.80 -15.92 17.72
CA GLY A 191 4.73 -17.28 18.24
C GLY A 191 5.84 -18.15 17.67
N LEU A 192 5.97 -18.17 16.34
CA LEU A 192 7.06 -18.88 15.65
C LEU A 192 8.44 -18.36 16.05
N ALA A 193 8.60 -17.04 16.21
CA ALA A 193 9.85 -16.44 16.66
C ALA A 193 10.22 -16.87 18.09
N SER A 194 9.24 -16.92 18.99
CA SER A 194 9.41 -17.45 20.35
C SER A 194 9.83 -18.92 20.33
N GLU A 195 9.17 -19.77 19.54
CA GLU A 195 9.50 -21.19 19.46
C GLU A 195 10.93 -21.43 18.96
N ARG A 196 11.33 -20.69 17.92
CA ARG A 196 12.63 -20.84 17.25
C ARG A 196 13.78 -20.13 17.96
N SER A 197 13.50 -19.16 18.84
CA SER A 197 14.55 -18.44 19.58
C SER A 197 15.35 -19.40 20.46
N LYS A 198 16.63 -19.10 20.69
CA LYS A 198 17.48 -19.80 21.67
C LYS A 198 17.66 -19.00 22.96
N ASP A 199 17.40 -17.71 22.92
CA ASP A 199 17.52 -16.83 24.08
C ASP A 199 16.24 -16.88 24.92
N ARG A 200 16.41 -17.21 26.21
CA ARG A 200 15.30 -17.33 27.17
C ARG A 200 14.54 -16.02 27.31
N PHE A 201 15.25 -14.89 27.33
CA PHE A 201 14.62 -13.58 27.44
C PHE A 201 13.74 -13.32 26.22
N ALA A 202 14.28 -13.47 25.01
CA ALA A 202 13.53 -13.26 23.78
C ALA A 202 12.30 -14.16 23.65
N LYS A 203 12.39 -15.44 24.06
CA LYS A 203 11.21 -16.33 24.11
C LYS A 203 10.08 -15.73 24.92
N GLU A 204 10.37 -15.35 26.16
CA GLU A 204 9.37 -14.79 27.06
C GLU A 204 8.89 -13.41 26.60
N GLN A 205 9.80 -12.59 26.05
CA GLN A 205 9.45 -11.26 25.57
C GLN A 205 8.53 -11.28 24.35
N PHE A 206 8.69 -12.22 23.41
CA PHE A 206 7.74 -12.43 22.33
C PHE A 206 6.36 -12.84 22.87
N LYS A 207 6.29 -13.78 23.83
CA LYS A 207 5.01 -14.20 24.45
C LYS A 207 4.30 -13.05 25.16
N LEU A 208 5.05 -12.25 25.92
CA LEU A 208 4.50 -11.07 26.62
C LEU A 208 4.01 -10.01 25.64
N SER A 209 4.75 -9.79 24.55
CA SER A 209 4.35 -8.86 23.49
C SER A 209 3.06 -9.31 22.80
N VAL A 210 2.93 -10.61 22.49
CA VAL A 210 1.69 -11.21 21.98
C VAL A 210 0.52 -10.97 22.94
N LYS A 211 0.70 -11.29 24.23
CA LYS A 211 -0.32 -11.04 25.25
C LYS A 211 -0.74 -9.57 25.30
N SER A 212 0.21 -8.65 25.19
CA SER A 212 -0.05 -7.21 25.17
C SER A 212 -0.90 -6.80 23.97
N ILE A 213 -0.52 -7.20 22.75
CA ILE A 213 -1.30 -6.84 21.55
C ILE A 213 -2.69 -7.48 21.54
N SER A 214 -2.83 -8.73 22.01
CA SER A 214 -4.13 -9.40 22.08
C SER A 214 -5.06 -8.74 23.09
N THR A 215 -4.53 -8.34 24.25
CA THR A 215 -5.31 -7.67 25.30
C THR A 215 -5.78 -6.30 24.83
N SER A 216 -4.87 -5.47 24.31
CA SER A 216 -5.21 -4.14 23.77
C SER A 216 -6.15 -4.24 22.57
N GLY A 217 -5.94 -5.22 21.69
CA GLY A 217 -6.80 -5.46 20.53
C GLY A 217 -8.22 -5.83 20.93
N THR A 218 -8.38 -6.73 21.90
CA THR A 218 -9.70 -7.13 22.43
C THR A 218 -10.41 -5.94 23.07
N ALA A 219 -9.70 -5.12 23.85
CA ALA A 219 -10.27 -3.93 24.47
C ALA A 219 -10.75 -2.89 23.44
N LEU A 220 -9.96 -2.64 22.38
CA LEU A 220 -10.38 -1.77 21.28
C LEU A 220 -11.60 -2.33 20.55
N LEU A 221 -11.61 -3.62 20.21
CA LEU A 221 -12.72 -4.25 19.50
C LEU A 221 -14.02 -4.22 20.30
N ALA A 222 -13.95 -4.30 21.63
CA ALA A 222 -15.10 -4.09 22.50
C ALA A 222 -15.65 -2.65 22.38
N CYS A 223 -14.78 -1.65 22.35
CA CYS A 223 -15.18 -0.25 22.13
C CYS A 223 -15.79 -0.05 20.74
N VAL A 224 -15.21 -0.67 19.69
CA VAL A 224 -15.73 -0.59 18.32
C VAL A 224 -17.14 -1.18 18.23
N ARG A 225 -17.39 -2.31 18.90
CA ARG A 225 -18.74 -2.89 19.00
C ARG A 225 -19.71 -1.94 19.71
N GLU A 226 -19.27 -1.31 20.80
CA GLU A 226 -20.09 -0.35 21.54
C GLU A 226 -20.44 0.89 20.72
N VAL A 227 -19.51 1.45 19.94
CA VAL A 227 -19.81 2.55 19.01
C VAL A 227 -20.82 2.13 17.96
N LYS A 228 -20.72 0.89 17.47
CA LYS A 228 -21.65 0.34 16.48
C LYS A 228 -23.06 0.17 17.04
N THR A 229 -23.22 -0.24 18.30
CA THR A 229 -24.52 -0.48 18.94
C THR A 229 -25.14 0.79 19.53
N GLN A 230 -24.32 1.66 20.11
CA GLN A 230 -24.71 2.89 20.78
C GLN A 230 -23.80 4.07 20.34
N PRO A 231 -24.00 4.60 19.12
CA PRO A 231 -23.16 5.65 18.58
C PRO A 231 -23.32 6.95 19.38
N SER A 232 -22.23 7.43 19.97
CA SER A 232 -22.15 8.71 20.67
C SER A 232 -20.71 9.22 20.67
N GLU A 233 -20.51 10.52 20.93
CA GLU A 233 -19.16 11.07 21.08
C GLU A 233 -18.40 10.42 22.24
N LEU A 234 -19.11 10.01 23.31
CA LEU A 234 -18.52 9.28 24.42
C LEU A 234 -17.97 7.92 23.98
N THR A 235 -18.76 7.13 23.25
CA THR A 235 -18.34 5.80 22.79
C THR A 235 -17.23 5.93 21.73
N ARG A 236 -17.31 6.93 20.85
CA ARG A 236 -16.24 7.26 19.89
C ARG A 236 -14.93 7.60 20.60
N ASN A 237 -14.97 8.48 21.61
CA ASN A 237 -13.77 8.87 22.35
C ASN A 237 -13.12 7.70 23.09
N ARG A 238 -13.92 6.70 23.56
CA ARG A 238 -13.37 5.44 24.08
C ARG A 238 -12.62 4.66 23.00
N CYS A 239 -13.17 4.51 21.80
CA CYS A 239 -12.43 3.91 20.68
C CYS A 239 -11.10 4.61 20.43
N VAL A 240 -11.08 5.94 20.40
CA VAL A 240 -9.84 6.71 20.21
C VAL A 240 -8.84 6.41 21.33
N LEU A 241 -9.28 6.43 22.59
CA LEU A 241 -8.43 6.14 23.74
C LEU A 241 -7.80 4.74 23.67
N PHE A 242 -8.60 3.71 23.42
CA PHE A 242 -8.11 2.32 23.36
C PHE A 242 -7.30 2.04 22.09
N SER A 243 -7.51 2.80 21.00
CA SER A 243 -6.70 2.67 19.78
C SER A 243 -5.24 3.06 20.01
N ALA A 244 -4.99 4.07 20.86
CA ALA A 244 -3.63 4.49 21.20
C ALA A 244 -2.87 3.39 21.96
N ALA A 245 -3.52 2.69 22.90
CA ALA A 245 -2.92 1.58 23.63
C ALA A 245 -2.57 0.40 22.71
N LEU A 246 -3.41 0.10 21.72
CA LEU A 246 -3.12 -0.92 20.71
C LEU A 246 -1.89 -0.55 19.86
N VAL A 247 -1.86 0.68 19.35
CA VAL A 247 -0.74 1.16 18.53
C VAL A 247 0.59 1.06 19.30
N GLN A 248 0.63 1.47 20.57
CA GLN A 248 1.84 1.35 21.38
C GLN A 248 2.28 -0.10 21.59
N ALA A 249 1.34 -1.02 21.87
CA ALA A 249 1.66 -2.43 22.02
C ALA A 249 2.22 -3.04 20.73
N VAL A 250 1.65 -2.69 19.57
CA VAL A 250 2.13 -3.15 18.26
C VAL A 250 3.51 -2.56 17.95
N ASN A 251 3.73 -1.27 18.25
CA ASN A 251 5.02 -0.62 18.04
C ASN A 251 6.13 -1.22 18.91
N ALA A 252 5.83 -1.55 20.18
CA ALA A 252 6.77 -2.24 21.06
C ALA A 252 7.11 -3.64 20.53
N LEU A 253 6.11 -4.42 20.14
CA LEU A 253 6.32 -5.76 19.58
C LEU A 253 7.18 -5.72 18.32
N VAL A 254 6.83 -4.87 17.36
CA VAL A 254 7.53 -4.79 16.07
C VAL A 254 8.91 -4.16 16.22
N GLY A 255 9.08 -3.19 17.12
CA GLY A 255 10.39 -2.67 17.50
C GLY A 255 11.32 -3.77 17.99
N PHE A 256 10.85 -4.58 18.97
CA PHE A 256 11.60 -5.72 19.48
C PHE A 256 11.85 -6.79 18.41
N ALA A 257 10.83 -7.16 17.64
CA ALA A 257 10.94 -8.17 16.58
C ALA A 257 11.96 -7.77 15.49
N THR A 258 12.12 -6.48 15.23
CA THR A 258 13.00 -5.99 14.16
C THR A 258 14.42 -5.66 14.63
N GLU A 259 14.79 -6.08 15.85
CA GLU A 259 16.17 -5.98 16.33
C GLU A 259 17.14 -6.84 15.48
N PRO A 260 18.38 -6.36 15.21
CA PRO A 260 19.27 -6.97 14.22
C PRO A 260 19.53 -8.47 14.40
N GLN A 261 19.62 -8.93 15.65
CA GLN A 261 19.87 -10.34 15.97
C GLN A 261 18.75 -11.29 15.52
N PHE A 262 17.54 -10.79 15.27
CA PHE A 262 16.40 -11.60 14.83
C PHE A 262 16.22 -11.64 13.32
N LEU A 263 16.93 -10.80 12.56
CA LEU A 263 16.71 -10.64 11.12
C LEU A 263 17.50 -11.62 10.24
N GLY A 264 18.40 -12.41 10.83
CA GLY A 264 19.29 -13.28 10.07
C GLY A 264 20.26 -12.47 9.20
N ARG A 265 20.53 -12.92 7.98
CA ARG A 265 21.49 -12.29 7.07
C ARG A 265 20.90 -12.11 5.68
N ALA A 266 21.02 -10.92 5.09
CA ALA A 266 20.63 -10.68 3.70
C ALA A 266 21.46 -11.52 2.72
N ALA A 267 20.98 -11.68 1.49
CA ALA A 267 21.75 -12.34 0.45
C ALA A 267 23.05 -11.57 0.15
N SER A 268 24.13 -12.32 -0.09
CA SER A 268 25.37 -11.76 -0.64
C SER A 268 25.28 -11.85 -2.14
N VAL A 269 25.12 -10.72 -2.83
CA VAL A 269 24.94 -10.68 -4.29
C VAL A 269 26.21 -10.27 -4.99
N SER A 270 26.53 -10.95 -6.09
CA SER A 270 27.64 -10.58 -6.98
C SER A 270 27.36 -9.21 -7.66
N PRO A 271 28.38 -8.56 -8.25
CA PRO A 271 28.17 -7.32 -9.01
C PRO A 271 27.16 -7.48 -10.16
N GLU A 272 27.18 -8.64 -10.83
CA GLU A 272 26.21 -9.00 -11.87
C GLU A 272 24.80 -9.13 -11.29
N GLY A 273 24.63 -9.90 -10.20
CA GLY A 273 23.35 -10.05 -9.53
C GLY A 273 22.78 -8.72 -9.04
N LYS A 274 23.63 -7.82 -8.56
CA LYS A 274 23.25 -6.46 -8.18
C LYS A 274 22.81 -5.62 -9.39
N GLY A 275 23.43 -5.81 -10.55
CA GLY A 275 23.01 -5.18 -11.80
C GLY A 275 21.59 -5.60 -12.21
N VAL A 276 21.31 -6.91 -12.20
CA VAL A 276 19.98 -7.47 -12.48
C VAL A 276 18.94 -6.93 -11.49
N GLN A 277 19.26 -6.99 -10.20
CA GLN A 277 18.40 -6.48 -9.14
C GLN A 277 18.06 -5.01 -9.34
N THR A 278 19.06 -4.17 -9.62
CA THR A 278 18.89 -2.73 -9.81
C THR A 278 17.97 -2.43 -11.00
N ALA A 279 18.08 -3.21 -12.08
CA ALA A 279 17.22 -3.08 -13.25
C ALA A 279 15.74 -3.36 -12.91
N VAL A 280 15.47 -4.49 -12.25
CA VAL A 280 14.10 -4.89 -11.89
C VAL A 280 13.49 -3.93 -10.86
N LEU A 281 14.23 -3.62 -9.79
CA LEU A 281 13.76 -2.70 -8.75
C LEU A 281 13.56 -1.27 -9.30
N GLY A 282 14.43 -0.81 -10.21
CA GLY A 282 14.28 0.49 -10.87
C GLY A 282 13.06 0.56 -11.79
N GLY A 283 12.76 -0.53 -12.50
CA GLY A 283 11.52 -0.67 -13.27
C GLY A 283 10.29 -0.61 -12.38
N ALA A 284 10.27 -1.37 -11.28
CA ALA A 284 9.18 -1.37 -10.31
C ALA A 284 8.99 0.00 -9.65
N MET A 285 10.10 0.67 -9.30
CA MET A 285 10.06 2.01 -8.72
C MET A 285 9.47 3.03 -9.70
N SER A 286 9.74 2.88 -11.00
CA SER A 286 9.14 3.73 -12.04
C SER A 286 7.61 3.57 -12.07
N VAL A 287 7.10 2.34 -11.97
CA VAL A 287 5.66 2.06 -11.88
C VAL A 287 5.06 2.69 -10.62
N VAL A 288 5.62 2.39 -9.44
CA VAL A 288 5.07 2.89 -8.16
C VAL A 288 5.09 4.42 -8.12
N SER A 289 6.18 5.05 -8.55
CA SER A 289 6.30 6.51 -8.60
C SER A 289 5.24 7.14 -9.51
N ALA A 290 4.99 6.55 -10.68
CA ALA A 290 3.96 7.03 -11.60
C ALA A 290 2.55 6.86 -11.01
N CYS A 291 2.27 5.73 -10.36
CA CYS A 291 0.99 5.50 -9.67
C CYS A 291 0.77 6.49 -8.52
N VAL A 292 1.80 6.77 -7.72
CA VAL A 292 1.76 7.79 -6.66
C VAL A 292 1.47 9.18 -7.22
N LEU A 293 2.10 9.56 -8.33
CA LEU A 293 1.84 10.83 -9.02
C LEU A 293 0.42 10.88 -9.60
N LEU A 294 -0.07 9.78 -10.17
CA LEU A 294 -1.44 9.66 -10.66
C LEU A 294 -2.45 9.86 -9.51
N THR A 295 -2.24 9.18 -8.38
CA THR A 295 -3.07 9.34 -7.17
C THR A 295 -3.03 10.78 -6.65
N GLN A 296 -1.87 11.43 -6.67
CA GLN A 296 -1.77 12.85 -6.31
C GLN A 296 -2.54 13.74 -7.30
N GLY A 297 -2.47 13.46 -8.61
CA GLY A 297 -3.23 14.18 -9.62
C GLY A 297 -4.74 14.03 -9.43
N LEU A 298 -5.22 12.83 -9.10
CA LEU A 298 -6.63 12.58 -8.77
C LEU A 298 -7.07 13.40 -7.55
N ARG A 299 -6.22 13.43 -6.52
CA ARG A 299 -6.47 14.23 -5.32
C ARG A 299 -6.59 15.72 -5.66
N ASP A 300 -5.65 16.26 -6.43
CA ASP A 300 -5.65 17.68 -6.83
C ASP A 300 -6.95 18.03 -7.60
N VAL A 301 -7.37 17.17 -8.55
CA VAL A 301 -8.63 17.30 -9.29
C VAL A 301 -9.86 17.22 -8.38
N SER A 302 -9.86 16.30 -7.41
CA SER A 302 -11.00 16.11 -6.50
C SER A 302 -11.23 17.31 -5.58
N GLN A 303 -10.15 17.99 -5.16
CA GLN A 303 -10.21 19.09 -4.19
C GLN A 303 -10.60 20.43 -4.80
N HIS A 304 -10.47 20.60 -6.11
CA HIS A 304 -10.67 21.89 -6.77
C HIS A 304 -11.98 21.91 -7.56
N PRO A 305 -12.71 23.04 -7.57
CA PRO A 305 -13.91 23.19 -8.39
C PRO A 305 -13.52 23.16 -9.88
N GLU A 306 -14.43 22.69 -10.73
CA GLU A 306 -14.18 22.65 -12.19
C GLU A 306 -13.94 24.03 -12.80
N SER A 307 -14.46 25.09 -12.17
CA SER A 307 -14.23 26.49 -12.53
C SER A 307 -12.84 27.02 -12.16
N SER A 308 -11.99 26.22 -11.51
CA SER A 308 -10.62 26.61 -11.16
C SER A 308 -9.77 26.85 -12.41
N THR A 309 -9.07 27.99 -12.45
CA THR A 309 -8.16 28.34 -13.55
C THR A 309 -7.00 27.35 -13.71
N LYS A 310 -6.68 26.57 -12.66
CA LYS A 310 -5.64 25.53 -12.66
C LYS A 310 -6.14 24.12 -13.02
N MET A 311 -7.44 23.96 -13.27
CA MET A 311 -8.02 22.63 -13.52
C MET A 311 -7.45 21.96 -14.78
N ALA A 312 -7.14 22.75 -15.81
CA ALA A 312 -6.48 22.27 -17.02
C ALA A 312 -5.11 21.65 -16.69
N ASP A 313 -4.28 22.37 -15.93
CA ASP A 313 -2.95 21.91 -15.50
C ASP A 313 -3.02 20.63 -14.66
N TYR A 314 -4.00 20.52 -13.75
CA TYR A 314 -4.19 19.30 -12.95
C TYR A 314 -4.58 18.10 -13.80
N ARG A 315 -5.49 18.29 -14.77
CA ARG A 315 -5.89 17.24 -15.71
C ARG A 315 -4.73 16.83 -16.63
N GLU A 316 -3.91 17.78 -17.05
CA GLU A 316 -2.72 17.50 -17.85
C GLU A 316 -1.69 16.68 -17.05
N ARG A 317 -1.38 17.08 -15.82
CA ARG A 317 -0.48 16.34 -14.92
C ARG A 317 -1.00 14.91 -14.66
N LEU A 318 -2.30 14.75 -14.47
CA LEU A 318 -2.93 13.43 -14.31
C LEU A 318 -2.76 12.58 -15.57
N ARG A 319 -3.00 13.14 -16.75
CA ARG A 319 -2.80 12.45 -18.04
C ARG A 319 -1.34 12.03 -18.23
N ASN A 320 -0.40 12.92 -17.94
CA ASN A 320 1.03 12.63 -18.03
C ASN A 320 1.44 11.51 -17.05
N SER A 321 0.86 11.50 -15.84
CA SER A 321 1.09 10.44 -14.86
C SER A 321 0.55 9.09 -15.33
N ALA A 322 -0.62 9.06 -15.97
CA ALA A 322 -1.18 7.84 -16.55
C ALA A 322 -0.29 7.29 -17.69
N CYS A 323 0.23 8.15 -18.57
CA CYS A 323 1.22 7.73 -19.57
C CYS A 323 2.48 7.17 -18.90
N ALA A 324 2.98 7.82 -17.85
CA ALA A 324 4.14 7.35 -17.11
C ALA A 324 3.93 5.98 -16.44
N VAL A 325 2.70 5.63 -16.05
CA VAL A 325 2.38 4.28 -15.54
C VAL A 325 2.60 3.24 -16.65
N SER A 326 2.10 3.50 -17.87
CA SER A 326 2.31 2.60 -19.02
C SER A 326 3.79 2.46 -19.41
N ASP A 327 4.53 3.57 -19.40
CA ASP A 327 5.97 3.57 -19.65
C ASP A 327 6.71 2.77 -18.58
N GLY A 328 6.38 2.98 -17.30
CA GLY A 328 6.91 2.22 -16.17
C GLY A 328 6.65 0.71 -16.31
N CYS A 329 5.43 0.33 -16.69
CA CYS A 329 5.06 -1.07 -16.93
C CYS A 329 5.89 -1.70 -18.04
N THR A 330 6.18 -0.94 -19.10
CA THR A 330 7.01 -1.40 -20.22
C THR A 330 8.45 -1.58 -19.78
N LEU A 331 9.01 -0.60 -19.06
CA LEU A 331 10.38 -0.67 -18.52
C LEU A 331 10.56 -1.86 -17.57
N LEU A 332 9.59 -2.10 -16.67
CA LEU A 332 9.63 -3.24 -15.76
C LEU A 332 9.53 -4.56 -16.51
N SER A 333 8.62 -4.66 -17.48
CA SER A 333 8.47 -5.87 -18.30
C SER A 333 9.75 -6.18 -19.09
N GLN A 334 10.40 -5.15 -19.63
CA GLN A 334 11.67 -5.29 -20.33
C GLN A 334 12.80 -5.71 -19.38
N ALA A 335 12.93 -5.04 -18.23
CA ALA A 335 13.93 -5.38 -17.22
C ALA A 335 13.81 -6.82 -16.73
N LEU A 336 12.58 -7.35 -16.59
CA LEU A 336 12.36 -8.73 -16.21
C LEU A 336 12.66 -9.74 -17.33
N ARG A 337 12.45 -9.38 -18.60
CA ARG A 337 12.75 -10.25 -19.74
C ARG A 337 14.25 -10.32 -20.03
N GLU A 338 14.91 -9.18 -19.98
CA GLU A 338 16.32 -9.04 -20.36
C GLU A 338 17.26 -9.23 -19.16
N ARG A 339 16.74 -9.18 -17.93
CA ARG A 339 17.51 -9.14 -16.67
C ARG A 339 18.53 -7.98 -16.64
N SER A 340 18.31 -6.95 -17.44
CA SER A 340 19.20 -5.79 -17.58
C SER A 340 18.40 -4.49 -17.60
N SER A 341 19.07 -3.37 -17.31
CA SER A 341 18.40 -2.07 -17.36
C SER A 341 18.21 -1.63 -18.82
N PRO A 342 16.97 -1.30 -19.25
CA PRO A 342 16.71 -0.79 -20.59
C PRO A 342 17.28 0.62 -20.80
N ARG A 343 17.74 1.30 -19.74
CA ARG A 343 18.41 2.59 -19.78
C ARG A 343 19.94 2.48 -19.82
N THR A 344 20.49 1.30 -20.06
CA THR A 344 21.93 1.17 -20.32
C THR A 344 22.22 1.82 -21.68
N LEU A 345 22.95 2.94 -21.65
CA LEU A 345 23.69 3.40 -22.82
C LEU A 345 24.56 2.22 -23.31
N PRO A 346 24.74 2.04 -24.63
CA PRO A 346 25.67 1.03 -25.12
C PRO A 346 27.03 1.22 -24.44
N PRO A 347 27.79 0.15 -24.17
CA PRO A 347 29.13 0.29 -23.65
C PRO A 347 29.88 1.25 -24.57
N VAL A 348 30.45 2.32 -23.99
CA VAL A 348 31.32 3.22 -24.72
C VAL A 348 32.40 2.33 -25.33
N ASN A 349 32.36 2.15 -26.65
CA ASN A 349 33.36 1.38 -27.38
C ASN A 349 34.73 1.89 -26.95
N SER A 350 35.45 1.09 -26.16
CA SER A 350 36.88 1.21 -26.00
C SER A 350 37.53 0.69 -27.29
N HIS A 351 37.34 1.42 -28.39
CA HIS A 351 38.28 1.39 -29.49
C HIS A 351 39.46 2.24 -29.06
N SER A 352 40.41 1.59 -28.39
CA SER A 352 41.78 2.06 -28.35
C SER A 352 42.27 2.10 -29.80
N VAL A 353 42.41 3.32 -30.32
CA VAL A 353 43.16 3.58 -31.54
C VAL A 353 44.60 3.16 -31.26
N ASN A 354 45.08 2.16 -31.99
CA ASN A 354 46.49 2.00 -32.34
C ASN A 354 46.58 1.93 -33.85
#